data_AF-A0A850PXB2-F1
#
_entry.id   AF-A0A850PXB2-F1
#
_cell.length_a   1.000
_cell.length_b   1.000
_cell.length_c   1.000
_cell.angle_alpha   90.00
_cell.angle_beta   90.00
_cell.angle_gamma   90.00
#
_symmetry.space_group_name_H-M   'P 1'
#
loop_
_entity.id
_entity.type
_entity.pdbx_description
1 polymer ?
#
loop_
_entity_poly.entity_id
_entity_poly.type
_entity_poly.pdbx_seq_one_letter_code
_entity_poly.pdbx_strand_id
1 'polypeptide(L)'
;MTDVDTVAYVGRRETEQAAFDEATHTWTVDGRRARVLIATDGTLPAAFACRADGLEPYLGVAVHGVPNYFLITGPDNAAQKGYIAKCIAHLGRTGSTRIEVRASTQRFYDEHSRGPVHRRGLYWRRVGRRIPSAFEVRGHGDDADDDAVYDGPASVVIGDRTHQTQARLTGWVDPIDGRYHWQGTIFDAGFKVRLPQEVTVAVDGHAAEARLTERTPWSTYLVVGVGAPPFALADIEVDVPLL
;
A
#
# COMPACT_ATOMS: atom_id res chain seq x y z
N MET A 1 8.06 -3.69 26.96
CA MET A 1 8.17 -3.45 25.50
C MET A 1 9.46 -4.09 25.05
N THR A 2 9.39 -5.18 24.30
CA THR A 2 10.55 -5.74 23.61
C THR A 2 11.00 -4.76 22.54
N ASP A 3 12.30 -4.45 22.51
CA ASP A 3 12.90 -3.56 21.53
C ASP A 3 12.72 -4.14 20.11
N VAL A 4 12.48 -3.26 19.13
CA VAL A 4 12.31 -3.66 17.72
C VAL A 4 13.51 -3.16 16.95
N ASP A 5 14.35 -4.07 16.50
CA ASP A 5 15.51 -3.74 15.68
C ASP A 5 15.05 -3.09 14.37
N THR A 6 15.74 -2.05 13.92
CA THR A 6 15.41 -1.44 12.61
C THR A 6 15.75 -2.40 11.47
N VAL A 7 16.86 -3.13 11.59
CA VAL A 7 17.33 -4.10 10.59
C VAL A 7 17.95 -5.29 11.30
N ALA A 8 17.62 -6.51 10.87
CA ALA A 8 18.36 -7.72 11.25
C ALA A 8 18.83 -8.48 10.00
N TYR A 9 20.03 -9.05 10.08
CA TYR A 9 20.56 -9.95 9.06
C TYR A 9 20.25 -11.39 9.44
N VAL A 10 19.82 -12.18 8.47
CA VAL A 10 19.37 -13.57 8.69
C VAL A 10 20.00 -14.53 7.67
N GLY A 11 20.19 -15.79 8.08
CA GLY A 11 20.54 -16.90 7.20
C GLY A 11 19.41 -17.92 7.10
N ARG A 12 19.65 -19.03 6.41
CA ARG A 12 18.65 -20.05 6.06
C ARG A 12 17.82 -20.52 7.26
N ARG A 13 18.48 -20.83 8.38
CA ARG A 13 17.83 -21.40 9.56
C ARG A 13 16.89 -20.38 10.22
N GLU A 14 17.30 -19.13 10.27
CA GLU A 14 16.51 -18.02 10.79
C GLU A 14 15.34 -17.69 9.85
N THR A 15 15.58 -17.70 8.53
CA THR A 15 14.56 -17.47 7.49
C THR A 15 13.41 -18.48 7.54
N GLU A 16 13.69 -19.76 7.83
CA GLU A 16 12.67 -20.81 7.93
C GLU A 16 11.67 -20.57 9.08
N GLN A 17 12.10 -19.90 10.14
CA GLN A 17 11.28 -19.60 11.32
C GLN A 17 10.77 -18.16 11.33
N ALA A 18 11.11 -17.36 10.31
CA ALA A 18 10.71 -15.97 10.24
C ALA A 18 9.22 -15.83 9.98
N ALA A 19 8.53 -15.10 10.86
CA ALA A 19 7.11 -14.78 10.73
C ALA A 19 6.92 -13.27 10.63
N PHE A 20 6.13 -12.83 9.66
CA PHE A 20 5.74 -11.43 9.51
C PHE A 20 4.41 -11.19 10.23
N ASP A 21 4.40 -10.18 11.09
CA ASP A 21 3.20 -9.66 11.74
C ASP A 21 2.69 -8.48 10.91
N GLU A 22 1.59 -8.69 10.20
CA GLU A 22 0.95 -7.68 9.35
C GLU A 22 0.47 -6.48 10.18
N ALA A 23 -0.07 -6.69 11.39
CA ALA A 23 -0.58 -5.59 12.20
C ALA A 23 0.54 -4.62 12.62
N THR A 24 1.71 -5.16 12.94
CA THR A 24 2.85 -4.34 13.41
C THR A 24 3.87 -4.01 12.35
N HIS A 25 3.76 -4.60 11.15
CA HIS A 25 4.77 -4.57 10.10
C HIS A 25 6.16 -4.95 10.62
N THR A 26 6.26 -6.02 11.43
CA THR A 26 7.53 -6.51 11.98
C THR A 26 7.70 -7.99 11.75
N TRP A 27 8.95 -8.39 11.57
CA TRP A 27 9.37 -9.78 11.54
C TRP A 27 9.71 -10.25 12.95
N THR A 28 9.30 -11.47 13.27
CA THR A 28 9.79 -12.23 14.43
C THR A 28 10.67 -13.37 13.96
N VAL A 29 11.88 -13.46 14.49
CA VAL A 29 12.87 -14.49 14.14
C VAL A 29 13.72 -14.84 15.36
N ASP A 30 13.81 -16.12 15.71
CA ASP A 30 14.55 -16.62 16.89
C ASP A 30 14.28 -15.81 18.18
N GLY A 31 13.02 -15.42 18.39
CA GLY A 31 12.59 -14.63 19.56
C GLY A 31 12.95 -13.14 19.52
N ARG A 32 13.55 -12.65 18.43
CA ARG A 32 13.83 -11.22 18.19
C ARG A 32 12.80 -10.61 17.26
N ARG A 33 12.55 -9.31 17.41
CA ARG A 33 11.68 -8.54 16.52
C ARG A 33 12.50 -7.54 15.73
N ALA A 34 12.28 -7.50 14.41
CA ALA A 34 12.94 -6.55 13.53
C ALA A 34 11.94 -5.96 12.52
N ARG A 35 12.11 -4.68 12.17
CA ARG A 35 11.32 -4.02 11.14
C ARG A 35 11.62 -4.60 9.77
N VAL A 36 12.91 -4.71 9.43
CA VAL A 36 13.41 -5.20 8.14
C VAL A 36 14.34 -6.39 8.35
N LEU A 37 14.15 -7.45 7.56
CA LEU A 37 15.10 -8.55 7.46
C LEU A 37 15.91 -8.46 6.17
N ILE A 38 17.20 -8.79 6.26
CA ILE A 38 18.09 -8.90 5.10
C ILE A 38 18.72 -10.29 5.09
N ALA A 39 18.32 -11.15 4.16
CA ALA A 39 18.93 -12.45 3.96
C ALA A 39 20.16 -12.36 3.08
N THR A 40 21.27 -12.91 3.57
CA THR A 40 22.57 -12.88 2.88
C THR A 40 22.86 -14.13 2.05
N ASP A 41 21.98 -15.13 2.12
CA ASP A 41 22.12 -16.41 1.41
C ASP A 41 21.05 -16.64 0.33
N GLY A 42 20.13 -15.68 0.18
CA GLY A 42 19.08 -15.73 -0.83
C GLY A 42 17.86 -16.56 -0.51
N THR A 43 17.80 -17.08 0.70
CA THR A 43 16.62 -17.79 1.13
C THR A 43 15.44 -16.84 1.29
N LEU A 44 14.26 -17.29 0.89
CA LEU A 44 12.99 -16.61 1.17
C LEU A 44 12.31 -17.32 2.35
N PRO A 45 11.56 -16.59 3.18
CA PRO A 45 10.81 -17.20 4.28
C PRO A 45 9.84 -18.26 3.75
N ALA A 46 9.78 -19.41 4.44
CA ALA A 46 9.06 -20.58 3.93
C ALA A 46 7.57 -20.29 3.64
N ALA A 47 6.92 -19.50 4.50
CA ALA A 47 5.51 -19.09 4.33
C ALA A 47 5.26 -18.20 3.09
N PHE A 48 6.32 -17.65 2.50
CA PHE A 48 6.28 -16.68 1.42
C PHE A 48 6.95 -17.18 0.14
N ALA A 49 7.69 -18.29 0.19
CA ALA A 49 8.39 -18.87 -0.96
C ALA A 49 7.44 -19.21 -2.12
N CYS A 50 6.19 -19.59 -1.83
CA CYS A 50 5.17 -19.85 -2.85
C CYS A 50 4.63 -18.58 -3.54
N ARG A 51 4.76 -17.40 -2.90
CA ARG A 51 4.26 -16.11 -3.41
C ARG A 51 5.22 -15.41 -4.36
N ALA A 52 6.45 -15.92 -4.50
CA ALA A 52 7.46 -15.34 -5.38
C ALA A 52 7.18 -15.57 -6.89
N ASP A 53 6.12 -16.33 -7.25
CA ASP A 53 5.72 -16.65 -8.63
C ASP A 53 6.86 -17.17 -9.54
N GLY A 54 7.97 -17.65 -8.96
CA GLY A 54 9.19 -18.03 -9.71
C GLY A 54 9.87 -16.87 -10.45
N LEU A 55 9.48 -15.63 -10.20
CA LEU A 55 10.08 -14.44 -10.82
C LEU A 55 11.45 -14.15 -10.19
N GLU A 56 12.39 -13.66 -11.01
CA GLU A 56 13.66 -13.15 -10.49
C GLU A 56 13.40 -12.02 -9.48
N PRO A 57 14.11 -12.00 -8.34
CA PRO A 57 14.01 -10.88 -7.41
C PRO A 57 14.34 -9.56 -8.12
N TYR A 58 13.53 -8.54 -7.88
CA TYR A 58 13.75 -7.20 -8.42
C TYR A 58 15.14 -6.70 -8.02
N LEU A 59 16.00 -6.46 -9.01
CA LEU A 59 17.42 -6.10 -8.85
C LEU A 59 18.25 -7.08 -7.99
N GLY A 60 17.76 -8.30 -7.78
CA GLY A 60 18.36 -9.25 -6.83
C GLY A 60 18.19 -8.86 -5.36
N VAL A 61 17.30 -7.91 -5.02
CA VAL A 61 17.16 -7.38 -3.65
C VAL A 61 15.78 -7.51 -3.04
N ALA A 62 14.70 -7.58 -3.81
CA ALA A 62 13.35 -7.59 -3.27
C ALA A 62 12.42 -8.51 -4.06
N VAL A 63 11.43 -9.07 -3.39
CA VAL A 63 10.43 -9.97 -3.99
C VAL A 63 9.05 -9.48 -3.58
N HIS A 64 8.15 -9.33 -4.55
CA HIS A 64 6.75 -9.01 -4.32
C HIS A 64 6.09 -10.14 -3.52
N GLY A 65 5.20 -9.77 -2.61
CA GLY A 65 4.59 -10.65 -1.64
C GLY A 65 5.43 -10.88 -0.38
N VAL A 66 6.66 -10.36 -0.29
CA VAL A 66 7.55 -10.51 0.86
C VAL A 66 7.92 -9.14 1.45
N PRO A 67 7.03 -8.52 2.25
CA PRO A 67 7.22 -7.16 2.74
C PRO A 67 8.39 -7.07 3.71
N ASN A 68 9.05 -5.90 3.76
CA ASN A 68 10.16 -5.61 4.66
C ASN A 68 11.32 -6.64 4.61
N TYR A 69 11.43 -7.39 3.52
CA TYR A 69 12.42 -8.44 3.36
C TYR A 69 13.29 -8.14 2.14
N PHE A 70 14.60 -8.09 2.36
CA PHE A 70 15.56 -7.87 1.29
C PHE A 70 16.57 -9.01 1.17
N LEU A 71 17.11 -9.12 -0.04
CA LEU A 71 18.09 -10.12 -0.42
C LEU A 71 19.44 -9.47 -0.73
N ILE A 72 20.51 -10.17 -0.39
CA ILE A 72 21.86 -9.92 -0.87
C ILE A 72 22.38 -11.24 -1.44
N THR A 73 22.19 -11.45 -2.74
CA THR A 73 22.37 -12.75 -3.41
C THR A 73 23.22 -12.70 -4.67
N GLY A 74 23.60 -11.51 -5.11
CA GLY A 74 24.28 -11.29 -6.38
C GLY A 74 25.76 -10.95 -6.20
N PRO A 75 26.53 -10.86 -7.29
CA PRO A 75 27.92 -10.39 -7.22
C PRO A 75 28.02 -8.90 -6.83
N ASP A 76 26.92 -8.15 -6.92
CA ASP A 76 26.84 -6.71 -6.71
C ASP A 76 26.55 -6.30 -5.24
N ASN A 77 27.02 -7.08 -4.25
CA ASN A 77 26.68 -6.92 -2.82
C ASN A 77 26.78 -5.48 -2.29
N ALA A 78 27.83 -4.74 -2.66
CA ALA A 78 28.01 -3.35 -2.21
C ALA A 78 26.92 -2.42 -2.78
N ALA A 79 26.55 -2.61 -4.04
CA ALA A 79 25.50 -1.82 -4.68
C ALA A 79 24.10 -2.21 -4.17
N GLN A 80 23.86 -3.51 -3.91
CA GLN A 80 22.65 -4.00 -3.28
C GLN A 80 22.47 -3.40 -1.88
N LYS A 81 23.49 -3.45 -1.02
CA LYS A 81 23.48 -2.80 0.30
C LYS A 81 23.16 -1.30 0.20
N GLY A 82 23.82 -0.59 -0.71
CA GLY A 82 23.58 0.83 -0.93
C GLY A 82 22.18 1.14 -1.47
N TYR A 83 21.56 0.22 -2.22
CA TYR A 83 20.18 0.34 -2.68
C TYR A 83 19.18 0.05 -1.54
N ILE A 84 19.37 -1.03 -0.78
CA ILE A 84 18.55 -1.39 0.38
C ILE A 84 18.55 -0.26 1.41
N ALA A 85 19.73 0.33 1.70
CA ALA A 85 19.81 1.49 2.59
C ALA A 85 18.96 2.68 2.09
N LYS A 86 18.84 2.89 0.77
CA LYS A 86 17.95 3.92 0.21
C LYS A 86 16.48 3.56 0.34
N CYS A 87 16.11 2.28 0.23
CA CYS A 87 14.75 1.81 0.49
C CYS A 87 14.38 2.03 1.96
N ILE A 88 15.26 1.67 2.90
CA ILE A 88 15.04 1.91 4.34
C ILE A 88 14.95 3.41 4.64
N ALA A 89 15.82 4.23 4.04
CA ALA A 89 15.72 5.67 4.17
C ALA A 89 14.44 6.24 3.54
N HIS A 90 13.92 5.62 2.48
CA HIS A 90 12.64 6.01 1.88
C HIS A 90 11.48 5.72 2.84
N LEU A 91 11.44 4.50 3.39
CA LEU A 91 10.50 4.08 4.44
C LEU A 91 10.50 5.06 5.62
N GLY A 92 11.68 5.41 6.14
CA GLY A 92 11.81 6.36 7.25
C GLY A 92 11.37 7.79 6.88
N ARG A 93 11.63 8.26 5.66
CA ARG A 93 11.20 9.60 5.21
C ARG A 93 9.69 9.73 5.06
N THR A 94 8.98 8.64 4.75
CA THR A 94 7.52 8.65 4.61
C THR A 94 6.80 8.39 5.93
N GLY A 95 7.53 8.15 7.04
CA GLY A 95 6.93 7.74 8.31
C GLY A 95 6.28 6.35 8.27
N SER A 96 6.53 5.60 7.19
CA SER A 96 5.91 4.30 6.95
C SER A 96 6.64 3.19 7.70
N THR A 97 5.99 2.04 7.81
CA THR A 97 6.52 0.86 8.52
C THR A 97 6.52 -0.43 7.69
N ARG A 98 5.80 -0.47 6.57
CA ARG A 98 5.82 -1.51 5.54
C ARG A 98 6.41 -0.97 4.25
N ILE A 99 7.28 -1.72 3.60
CA ILE A 99 7.79 -1.46 2.25
C ILE A 99 7.81 -2.76 1.46
N GLU A 100 7.29 -2.73 0.25
CA GLU A 100 7.25 -3.89 -0.64
C GLU A 100 7.45 -3.45 -2.09
N VAL A 101 8.12 -4.26 -2.91
CA VAL A 101 8.22 -3.99 -4.34
C VAL A 101 6.86 -4.23 -4.99
N ARG A 102 6.43 -3.32 -5.88
CA ARG A 102 5.16 -3.48 -6.61
C ARG A 102 5.25 -4.67 -7.57
N ALA A 103 4.19 -5.49 -7.63
CA ALA A 103 4.07 -6.62 -8.54
C ALA A 103 4.39 -6.27 -10.00
N SER A 104 3.86 -5.14 -10.49
CA SER A 104 4.09 -4.65 -11.85
C SER A 104 5.54 -4.28 -12.11
N THR A 105 6.24 -3.76 -11.09
CA THR A 105 7.66 -3.40 -11.20
C THR A 105 8.54 -4.65 -11.29
N GLN A 106 8.27 -5.67 -10.47
CA GLN A 106 9.01 -6.92 -10.55
C GLN A 106 8.78 -7.65 -11.87
N ARG A 107 7.51 -7.77 -12.32
CA ARG A 107 7.19 -8.40 -13.62
C ARG A 107 7.86 -7.68 -14.78
N PHE A 108 7.74 -6.35 -14.83
CA PHE A 108 8.42 -5.56 -15.86
C PHE A 108 9.94 -5.79 -15.86
N TYR A 109 10.55 -5.90 -14.68
CA TYR A 109 11.97 -6.19 -14.55
C TYR A 109 12.33 -7.61 -15.03
N ASP A 110 11.58 -8.64 -14.64
CA ASP A 110 11.81 -10.02 -15.10
C ASP A 110 11.70 -10.13 -16.62
N GLU A 111 10.72 -9.48 -17.22
CA GLU A 111 10.46 -9.48 -18.66
C GLU A 111 11.53 -8.72 -19.46
N HIS A 112 11.98 -7.56 -18.96
CA HIS A 112 12.78 -6.61 -19.75
C HIS A 112 14.25 -6.53 -19.34
N SER A 113 14.61 -7.08 -18.18
CA SER A 113 15.91 -6.84 -17.56
C SER A 113 16.72 -8.11 -17.29
N ARG A 114 16.47 -9.20 -18.04
CA ARG A 114 17.36 -10.38 -18.17
C ARG A 114 18.71 -10.05 -18.85
N GLY A 115 19.26 -8.88 -18.53
CA GLY A 115 20.53 -8.36 -19.02
C GLY A 115 21.72 -8.76 -18.15
N PRO A 116 22.93 -8.25 -18.46
CA PRO A 116 24.20 -8.77 -17.97
C PRO A 116 24.30 -8.88 -16.44
N VAL A 117 25.03 -9.91 -15.99
CA VAL A 117 25.32 -10.26 -14.58
C VAL A 117 26.01 -9.12 -13.80
N HIS A 118 26.61 -8.15 -14.50
CA HIS A 118 27.26 -6.97 -13.89
C HIS A 118 26.62 -5.66 -14.32
N ARG A 119 26.18 -4.88 -13.33
CA ARG A 119 25.49 -3.60 -13.54
C ARG A 119 26.41 -2.43 -13.16
N ARG A 120 26.74 -1.58 -14.12
CA ARG A 120 27.60 -0.39 -13.90
C ARG A 120 27.04 0.54 -12.83
N GLY A 121 27.89 1.28 -12.11
CA GLY A 121 27.45 2.20 -11.05
C GLY A 121 26.38 3.25 -11.46
N LEU A 122 26.36 3.67 -12.73
CA LEU A 122 25.32 4.55 -13.29
C LEU A 122 23.93 3.91 -13.28
N TYR A 123 23.85 2.59 -13.46
CA TYR A 123 22.59 1.83 -13.39
C TYR A 123 21.98 1.96 -11.99
N TRP A 124 22.76 1.68 -10.94
CA TRP A 124 22.32 1.75 -9.54
C TRP A 124 21.88 3.16 -9.11
N ARG A 125 22.51 4.19 -9.68
CA ARG A 125 22.05 5.59 -9.50
C ARG A 125 20.68 5.84 -10.15
N ARG A 126 20.45 5.31 -11.35
CA ARG A 126 19.18 5.46 -12.08
C ARG A 126 18.04 4.74 -11.36
N VAL A 127 18.22 3.47 -11.01
CA VAL A 127 17.17 2.69 -10.31
C VAL A 127 16.91 3.22 -8.90
N GLY A 128 17.92 3.79 -8.23
CA GLY A 128 17.74 4.46 -6.94
C GLY A 128 16.76 5.64 -6.99
N ARG A 129 16.69 6.37 -8.11
CA ARG A 129 15.70 7.47 -8.29
C ARG A 129 14.27 6.96 -8.49
N ARG A 130 14.09 5.68 -8.81
CA ARG A 130 12.79 5.05 -9.06
C ARG A 130 12.18 4.40 -7.82
N ILE A 131 12.87 4.40 -6.67
CA ILE A 131 12.38 3.78 -5.43
C ILE A 131 10.93 4.20 -5.09
N PRO A 132 10.55 5.49 -5.10
CA PRO A 132 9.16 5.89 -4.79
C PRO A 132 8.10 5.31 -5.72
N SER A 133 8.44 5.04 -6.98
CA SER A 133 7.53 4.42 -7.96
C SER A 133 7.63 2.89 -8.00
N ALA A 134 8.75 2.33 -7.57
CA ALA A 134 9.04 0.89 -7.62
C ALA A 134 8.50 0.14 -6.41
N PHE A 135 8.39 0.84 -5.27
CA PHE A 135 7.92 0.29 -4.01
C PHE A 135 6.60 0.91 -3.61
N GLU A 136 5.77 0.11 -2.96
CA GLU A 136 4.68 0.58 -2.11
C GLU A 136 5.19 0.70 -0.67
N VAL A 137 4.71 1.71 0.05
CA VAL A 137 4.98 1.88 1.48
C VAL A 137 3.67 2.11 2.22
N ARG A 138 3.56 1.60 3.45
CA ARG A 138 2.39 1.78 4.33
C ARG A 138 2.83 2.04 5.77
N GLY A 139 2.16 2.93 6.47
CA GLY A 139 2.29 3.22 7.90
C GLY A 139 1.71 2.13 8.81
N HIS A 140 2.06 2.21 10.09
CA HIS A 140 1.51 1.30 11.10
C HIS A 140 0.15 1.87 11.52
N GLY A 141 -0.93 1.18 11.19
CA GLY A 141 -2.29 1.72 11.23
C GLY A 141 -2.97 1.74 9.85
N ASP A 142 -2.19 1.75 8.76
CA ASP A 142 -2.72 1.72 7.38
C ASP A 142 -3.35 0.37 6.98
N ASP A 143 -3.14 -0.68 7.79
CA ASP A 143 -3.76 -2.01 7.63
C ASP A 143 -5.02 -2.17 8.52
N ALA A 144 -5.38 -1.16 9.31
CA ALA A 144 -6.78 -0.86 9.52
C ALA A 144 -7.24 -0.08 8.28
N ASP A 145 -8.44 -0.35 7.78
CA ASP A 145 -9.08 0.36 6.69
C ASP A 145 -9.40 1.84 7.06
N ASP A 146 -8.40 2.65 7.41
CA ASP A 146 -8.58 3.85 8.26
C ASP A 146 -8.25 5.18 7.57
N ASP A 147 -8.03 5.19 6.25
CA ASP A 147 -8.20 6.44 5.46
C ASP A 147 -9.68 6.68 5.14
N ALA A 148 -10.54 5.66 5.28
CA ALA A 148 -11.97 5.79 5.09
C ALA A 148 -12.64 6.26 6.39
N VAL A 149 -13.21 7.47 6.37
CA VAL A 149 -14.06 7.96 7.47
C VAL A 149 -15.32 7.08 7.61
N TYR A 150 -15.67 6.32 6.56
CA TYR A 150 -16.81 5.41 6.57
C TYR A 150 -16.53 4.13 5.78
N ASP A 151 -16.79 2.98 6.39
CA ASP A 151 -16.85 1.67 5.72
C ASP A 151 -18.09 0.92 6.22
N GLY A 152 -19.06 0.68 5.32
CA GLY A 152 -20.28 0.01 5.69
C GLY A 152 -21.42 0.07 4.67
N PRO A 153 -22.64 -0.31 5.09
CA PRO A 153 -23.81 -0.35 4.23
C PRO A 153 -24.27 1.02 3.71
N ALA A 154 -24.38 1.15 2.40
CA ALA A 154 -24.89 2.36 1.77
C ALA A 154 -26.04 2.02 0.81
N SER A 155 -26.78 3.05 0.43
CA SER A 155 -27.71 2.98 -0.70
C SER A 155 -27.33 3.98 -1.78
N VAL A 156 -27.41 3.55 -3.04
CA VAL A 156 -27.13 4.40 -4.21
C VAL A 156 -28.42 4.54 -5.00
N VAL A 157 -28.83 5.80 -5.21
CA VAL A 157 -30.01 6.15 -6.00
C VAL A 157 -29.58 6.59 -7.39
N ILE A 158 -30.13 5.95 -8.42
CA ILE A 158 -29.93 6.27 -9.83
C ILE A 158 -31.31 6.46 -10.46
N GLY A 159 -31.65 7.69 -10.82
CA GLY A 159 -33.00 8.02 -11.30
C GLY A 159 -34.03 7.74 -10.22
N ASP A 160 -34.98 6.84 -10.48
CA ASP A 160 -36.05 6.42 -9.57
C ASP A 160 -35.75 5.13 -8.80
N ARG A 161 -34.56 4.55 -8.97
CA ARG A 161 -34.17 3.26 -8.38
C ARG A 161 -33.16 3.41 -7.28
N THR A 162 -33.37 2.68 -6.18
CA THR A 162 -32.45 2.59 -5.05
C THR A 162 -31.80 1.21 -5.01
N HIS A 163 -30.48 1.19 -4.86
CA HIS A 163 -29.67 -0.03 -4.81
C HIS A 163 -28.93 -0.12 -3.47
N GLN A 164 -29.11 -1.21 -2.74
CA GLN A 164 -28.38 -1.49 -1.50
C GLN A 164 -27.00 -2.04 -1.83
N THR A 165 -25.97 -1.58 -1.12
CA THR A 165 -24.57 -1.81 -1.46
C THR A 165 -23.69 -1.70 -0.19
N GLN A 166 -22.39 -1.97 -0.33
CA GLN A 166 -21.38 -1.56 0.64
C GLN A 166 -20.57 -0.41 0.05
N ALA A 167 -20.17 0.54 0.87
CA ALA A 167 -19.36 1.67 0.46
C ALA A 167 -18.20 1.89 1.43
N ARG A 168 -17.05 2.24 0.86
CA ARG A 168 -15.91 2.76 1.61
C ARG A 168 -15.61 4.17 1.14
N LEU A 169 -15.77 5.16 2.02
CA LEU A 169 -15.75 6.59 1.72
C LEU A 169 -14.78 7.35 2.62
N THR A 170 -14.16 8.37 2.05
CA THR A 170 -13.25 9.31 2.74
C THR A 170 -13.49 10.72 2.24
N GLY A 171 -12.98 11.73 2.94
CA GLY A 171 -12.98 13.10 2.45
C GLY A 171 -11.94 14.00 3.10
N TRP A 172 -11.76 15.17 2.51
CA TRP A 172 -10.81 16.19 2.92
C TRP A 172 -11.33 17.58 2.54
N VAL A 173 -10.86 18.62 3.21
CA VAL A 173 -11.06 20.00 2.74
C VAL A 173 -9.99 20.32 1.70
N ASP A 174 -10.41 20.69 0.49
CA ASP A 174 -9.48 21.13 -0.56
C ASP A 174 -9.06 22.59 -0.28
N PRO A 175 -7.75 22.89 -0.11
CA PRO A 175 -7.28 24.22 0.24
C PRO A 175 -7.40 25.25 -0.89
N ILE A 176 -7.62 24.81 -2.13
CA ILE A 176 -7.74 25.69 -3.30
C ILE A 176 -9.13 26.30 -3.36
N ASP A 177 -10.18 25.53 -3.07
CA ASP A 177 -11.57 25.99 -3.16
C ASP A 177 -12.30 26.10 -1.80
N GLY A 178 -11.67 25.62 -0.72
CA GLY A 178 -12.20 25.65 0.64
C GLY A 178 -13.40 24.71 0.87
N ARG A 179 -13.69 23.80 -0.06
CA ARG A 179 -14.83 22.87 0.03
C ARG A 179 -14.37 21.52 0.54
N TYR A 180 -15.30 20.82 1.20
CA TYR A 180 -15.08 19.41 1.54
C TYR A 180 -15.29 18.57 0.28
N HIS A 181 -14.26 17.86 -0.16
CA HIS A 181 -14.33 16.87 -1.24
C HIS A 181 -14.32 15.49 -0.61
N TRP A 182 -15.15 14.60 -1.12
CA TRP A 182 -15.21 13.23 -0.64
C TRP A 182 -15.22 12.27 -1.81
N GLN A 183 -14.65 11.10 -1.61
CA GLN A 183 -14.57 10.05 -2.62
C GLN A 183 -14.61 8.68 -1.98
N GLY A 184 -14.76 7.66 -2.82
CA GLY A 184 -14.63 6.30 -2.36
C GLY A 184 -15.00 5.26 -3.39
N THR A 185 -15.33 4.08 -2.89
CA THR A 185 -15.69 2.91 -3.69
C THR A 185 -17.07 2.41 -3.29
N ILE A 186 -17.90 2.13 -4.29
CA ILE A 186 -19.17 1.42 -4.18
C ILE A 186 -18.97 -0.02 -4.62
N PHE A 187 -19.24 -0.97 -3.72
CA PHE A 187 -19.04 -2.41 -3.88
C PHE A 187 -20.35 -3.13 -4.19
N ASP A 188 -20.31 -4.21 -4.97
CA ASP A 188 -21.51 -5.03 -5.25
C ASP A 188 -22.72 -4.20 -5.67
N ALA A 189 -22.50 -3.28 -6.62
CA ALA A 189 -23.50 -2.29 -7.00
C ALA A 189 -24.83 -2.92 -7.49
N GLY A 190 -24.84 -4.17 -7.96
CA GLY A 190 -26.04 -4.81 -8.51
C GLY A 190 -26.64 -4.10 -9.74
N PHE A 191 -26.00 -3.03 -10.23
CA PHE A 191 -26.40 -2.24 -11.39
C PHE A 191 -25.24 -2.05 -12.37
N LYS A 192 -25.59 -1.68 -13.60
CA LYS A 192 -24.62 -1.27 -14.63
C LYS A 192 -25.09 0.03 -15.27
N VAL A 193 -24.24 1.06 -15.16
CA VAL A 193 -24.47 2.38 -15.74
C VAL A 193 -23.39 2.73 -16.76
N ARG A 194 -23.67 3.70 -17.62
CA ARG A 194 -22.65 4.36 -18.45
C ARG A 194 -22.03 5.48 -17.64
N LEU A 195 -20.71 5.62 -17.69
CA LEU A 195 -19.96 6.58 -16.89
C LEU A 195 -19.53 7.81 -17.73
N PRO A 196 -19.38 8.99 -17.10
CA PRO A 196 -19.73 9.27 -15.71
C PRO A 196 -21.25 9.31 -15.49
N GLN A 197 -21.71 8.96 -14.29
CA GLN A 197 -23.14 8.93 -13.94
C GLN A 197 -23.39 9.68 -12.63
N GLU A 198 -24.29 10.65 -12.65
CA GLU A 198 -24.78 11.33 -11.43
C GLU A 198 -25.64 10.37 -10.60
N VAL A 199 -25.42 10.37 -9.30
CA VAL A 199 -26.09 9.51 -8.32
C VAL A 199 -26.30 10.25 -7.00
N THR A 200 -27.18 9.71 -6.16
CA THR A 200 -27.23 10.09 -4.75
C THR A 200 -26.71 8.92 -3.93
N VAL A 201 -25.73 9.17 -3.06
CA VAL A 201 -25.23 8.18 -2.10
C VAL A 201 -25.86 8.50 -0.75
N ALA A 202 -26.43 7.50 -0.08
CA ALA A 202 -27.00 7.66 1.24
C ALA A 202 -26.48 6.61 2.23
N VAL A 203 -26.14 7.08 3.43
CA VAL A 203 -25.60 6.30 4.55
C VAL A 203 -26.33 6.76 5.81
N ASP A 204 -26.90 5.83 6.58
CA ASP A 204 -27.59 6.09 7.86
C ASP A 204 -28.57 7.30 7.84
N GLY A 205 -29.28 7.48 6.71
CA GLY A 205 -30.27 8.55 6.54
C GLY A 205 -29.72 9.89 6.04
N HIS A 206 -28.40 10.04 5.92
CA HIS A 206 -27.76 11.20 5.29
C HIS A 206 -27.52 10.92 3.81
N ALA A 207 -27.81 11.89 2.94
CA ALA A 207 -27.71 11.73 1.50
C ALA A 207 -26.86 12.86 0.89
N ALA A 208 -26.04 12.52 -0.09
CA ALA A 208 -25.19 13.45 -0.81
C ALA A 208 -25.22 13.18 -2.31
N GLU A 209 -25.24 14.25 -3.11
CA GLU A 209 -25.06 14.17 -4.55
C GLU A 209 -23.61 13.81 -4.88
N ALA A 210 -23.44 12.91 -5.84
CA ALA A 210 -22.15 12.37 -6.21
C ALA A 210 -22.15 11.90 -7.65
N ARG A 211 -20.97 11.56 -8.14
CA ARG A 211 -20.79 11.07 -9.50
C ARG A 211 -19.94 9.81 -9.49
N LEU A 212 -20.45 8.77 -10.16
CA LEU A 212 -19.66 7.60 -10.48
C LEU A 212 -18.74 7.95 -11.65
N THR A 213 -17.43 7.73 -11.51
CA THR A 213 -16.41 8.20 -12.45
C THR A 213 -15.72 7.08 -13.20
N GLU A 214 -15.47 5.96 -12.53
CA GLU A 214 -14.78 4.80 -13.09
C GLU A 214 -15.46 3.51 -12.63
N ARG A 215 -15.42 2.48 -13.49
CA ARG A 215 -15.74 1.11 -13.11
C ARG A 215 -14.45 0.31 -13.13
N THR A 216 -14.09 -0.26 -11.99
CA THR A 216 -12.89 -1.08 -11.87
C THR A 216 -13.07 -2.46 -12.55
N PRO A 217 -11.98 -3.19 -12.83
CA PRO A 217 -12.05 -4.56 -13.33
C PRO A 217 -12.83 -5.53 -12.43
N TRP A 218 -12.96 -5.23 -11.13
CA TRP A 218 -13.70 -6.02 -10.15
C TRP A 218 -15.18 -5.63 -10.03
N SER A 219 -15.70 -4.86 -10.99
CA SER A 219 -17.11 -4.41 -11.02
C SER A 219 -17.52 -3.52 -9.84
N THR A 220 -16.57 -2.86 -9.19
CA THR A 220 -16.85 -1.76 -8.26
C THR A 220 -16.86 -0.43 -9.01
N TYR A 221 -17.51 0.58 -8.43
CA TYR A 221 -17.53 1.93 -8.99
C TYR A 221 -16.76 2.90 -8.10
N LEU A 222 -15.91 3.73 -8.69
CA LEU A 222 -15.36 4.90 -8.00
C LEU A 222 -16.41 6.00 -7.97
N VAL A 223 -16.58 6.62 -6.81
CA VAL A 223 -17.53 7.71 -6.58
C VAL A 223 -16.80 8.92 -6.02
N VAL A 224 -17.21 10.11 -6.47
CA VAL A 224 -16.72 11.40 -5.97
C VAL A 224 -17.89 12.33 -5.70
N GLY A 225 -17.80 13.16 -4.67
CA GLY A 225 -18.77 14.20 -4.35
C GLY A 225 -18.11 15.39 -3.68
N VAL A 226 -18.86 16.50 -3.62
CA VAL A 226 -18.41 17.77 -3.04
C VAL A 226 -19.47 18.28 -2.07
N GLY A 227 -19.03 18.89 -0.98
CA GLY A 227 -19.88 19.38 0.09
C GLY A 227 -20.03 18.39 1.24
N ALA A 228 -21.15 18.48 1.95
CA ALA A 228 -21.43 17.59 3.08
C ALA A 228 -21.43 16.12 2.62
N PRO A 229 -20.59 15.26 3.22
CA PRO A 229 -20.56 13.85 2.87
C PRO A 229 -21.81 13.13 3.39
N PRO A 230 -22.13 11.94 2.83
CA PRO A 230 -23.26 11.14 3.31
C PRO A 230 -22.95 10.40 4.62
N PHE A 231 -21.75 10.52 5.19
CA PHE A 231 -21.34 9.86 6.43
C PHE A 231 -21.08 10.88 7.54
N ALA A 232 -21.17 10.44 8.80
CA ALA A 232 -20.86 11.29 9.95
C ALA A 232 -19.38 11.70 9.94
N LEU A 233 -19.12 13.00 10.08
CA LEU A 233 -17.79 13.51 10.34
C LEU A 233 -17.53 13.41 11.85
N ALA A 234 -16.40 12.82 12.26
CA ALA A 234 -15.99 12.90 13.65
C ALA A 234 -15.83 14.38 14.03
N ASP A 235 -16.46 14.81 15.13
CA ASP A 235 -16.27 16.16 15.66
C ASP A 235 -14.79 16.34 15.99
N ILE A 236 -14.10 17.12 15.17
CA ILE A 236 -12.72 17.53 15.46
C ILE A 236 -12.84 18.60 16.54
N GLU A 237 -12.57 18.22 17.80
CA GLU A 237 -12.35 19.18 18.88
C GLU A 237 -11.07 19.97 18.55
N VAL A 238 -11.26 21.13 17.92
CA VAL A 238 -10.16 22.05 17.61
C VAL A 238 -9.76 22.74 18.91
N ASP A 239 -8.71 22.25 19.56
CA ASP A 239 -8.05 22.99 20.62
C ASP A 239 -7.33 24.19 19.98
N VAL A 240 -8.01 25.33 19.95
CA VAL A 240 -7.45 26.59 19.46
C VAL A 240 -6.52 27.13 20.56
N PRO A 241 -5.20 27.21 20.36
CA PRO A 241 -4.34 27.87 21.32
C PRO A 241 -4.69 29.35 21.32
N LEU A 242 -5.18 29.86 22.44
CA LEU A 242 -5.30 31.28 22.68
C LEU A 242 -3.90 31.91 22.65
N LEU A 243 -3.66 32.78 21.67
CA LEU A 243 -2.57 33.76 21.65
C LEU A 243 -3.15 35.17 21.78
#